data_AF-A0AAW2AWN3-F1
#
_entry.id   AF-A0AAW2AWN3-F1
#
_cell.length_a   1.000
_cell.length_b   1.000
_cell.length_c   1.000
_cell.angle_alpha   90.00
_cell.angle_beta   90.00
_cell.angle_gamma   90.00
#
_symmetry.space_group_name_H-M   'P 1'
#
loop_
_entity.id
_entity.type
_entity.pdbx_description
1 polymer ?
#
loop_
_entity_poly.entity_id
_entity_poly.type
_entity_poly.pdbx_seq_one_letter_code
_entity_poly.pdbx_strand_id
1 'polypeptide(L)'
;LEDVLTFLKEQVDTTTEFKLCVDREDLPERGIIQWKRKKSASPVSLLKVVFIGESGIDTGALRKEFLTDMISGIENRFFEGTGSQGKNPKYSLTDLDEENFRIVGEIFAVSLAQGGPPPAFLREWCYNFLCAGEVNFSCLSKEDVMDLESSLLICRVSNHLNSMCQVYIIFKMIINHLFHC
;
A
#
# COMPACT_ATOMS: atom_id res chain seq x y z
N LEU A 1 12.30 -5.01 -16.46
CA LEU A 1 11.46 -5.31 -15.28
C LEU A 1 12.06 -6.46 -14.47
N GLU A 2 12.44 -7.56 -15.10
CA GLU A 2 13.14 -8.68 -14.44
C GLU A 2 14.43 -8.24 -13.71
N ASP A 3 15.19 -7.31 -14.28
CA ASP A 3 16.42 -6.80 -13.66
C ASP A 3 16.16 -6.07 -12.32
N VAL A 4 15.05 -5.32 -12.22
CA VAL A 4 14.68 -4.59 -11.00
C VAL A 4 14.19 -5.55 -9.92
N LEU A 5 13.35 -6.53 -10.27
CA LEU A 5 12.88 -7.54 -9.33
C LEU A 5 14.03 -8.44 -8.84
N THR A 6 14.99 -8.73 -9.72
CA THR A 6 16.22 -9.44 -9.35
C THR A 6 17.04 -8.63 -8.34
N PHE A 7 17.25 -7.34 -8.61
CA PHE A 7 17.92 -6.44 -7.67
C PHE A 7 17.23 -6.38 -6.31
N LEU A 8 15.90 -6.23 -6.26
CA LEU A 8 15.13 -6.20 -5.01
C LEU A 8 15.25 -7.51 -4.22
N LYS A 9 15.23 -8.65 -4.92
CA LYS A 9 15.42 -9.96 -4.32
C LYS A 9 16.82 -10.11 -3.69
N GLU A 10 17.85 -9.53 -4.31
CA GLU A 10 19.22 -9.50 -3.77
C GLU A 10 19.36 -8.61 -2.53
N GLN A 11 18.44 -7.66 -2.31
CA GLN A 11 18.43 -6.84 -1.09
C GLN A 11 17.90 -7.60 0.14
N VAL A 12 17.32 -8.79 -0.03
CA VAL A 12 16.77 -9.58 1.08
C VAL A 12 17.91 -10.32 1.78
N ASP A 13 18.10 -10.02 3.06
CA ASP A 13 19.02 -10.72 3.93
C ASP A 13 18.45 -12.09 4.31
N THR A 14 19.02 -13.14 3.75
CA THR A 14 18.59 -14.52 4.02
C THR A 14 19.07 -15.05 5.38
N THR A 15 19.87 -14.30 6.13
CA THR A 15 20.35 -14.67 7.47
C THR A 15 19.40 -14.22 8.58
N THR A 16 18.51 -13.28 8.29
CA THR A 16 17.47 -12.79 9.20
C THR A 16 16.09 -13.22 8.72
N GLU A 17 15.21 -13.55 9.65
CA GLU A 17 13.83 -13.91 9.34
C GLU A 17 12.84 -13.34 10.35
N PHE A 18 11.60 -13.15 9.88
CA PHE A 18 10.45 -12.92 10.75
C PHE A 18 9.32 -13.84 10.36
N LYS A 19 8.71 -14.47 11.38
CA LYS A 19 7.68 -15.48 11.20
C LYS A 19 6.30 -14.94 11.57
N LEU A 20 5.36 -15.06 10.64
CA LEU A 20 3.94 -14.80 10.84
C LEU A 20 3.19 -16.13 10.99
N CYS A 21 2.45 -16.26 12.08
CA CYS A 21 1.50 -17.35 12.28
C CYS A 21 0.10 -16.77 12.08
N VAL A 22 -0.57 -17.18 11.00
CA VAL A 22 -1.82 -16.57 10.54
C VAL A 22 -2.89 -17.61 10.31
N ASP A 23 -4.14 -17.20 10.43
CA ASP A 23 -5.26 -17.96 9.89
C ASP A 23 -5.43 -17.61 8.41
N ARG A 24 -6.16 -18.44 7.67
CA ARG A 24 -6.54 -18.13 6.28
C ARG A 24 -7.66 -17.11 6.21
N GLU A 25 -8.51 -17.08 7.24
CA GLU A 25 -9.64 -16.17 7.33
C GLU A 25 -9.18 -14.75 7.77
N ASP A 26 -10.01 -13.75 7.47
CA ASP A 26 -9.84 -12.36 7.90
C ASP A 26 -8.52 -11.67 7.49
N LEU A 27 -8.01 -12.00 6.30
CA LEU A 27 -6.98 -11.19 5.64
C LEU A 27 -7.64 -9.99 4.92
N PRO A 28 -7.09 -8.76 5.04
CA PRO A 28 -5.75 -8.46 5.52
C PRO A 28 -5.65 -8.14 7.03
N GLU A 29 -6.75 -7.94 7.76
CA GLU A 29 -6.76 -7.41 9.13
C GLU A 29 -5.88 -8.23 10.08
N ARG A 30 -6.05 -9.55 10.10
CA ARG A 30 -5.26 -10.44 10.97
C ARG A 30 -3.79 -10.45 10.58
N GLY A 31 -3.50 -10.37 9.28
CA GLY A 31 -2.14 -10.28 8.75
C GLY A 31 -1.43 -9.02 9.27
N ILE A 32 -2.09 -7.86 9.19
CA ILE A 32 -1.55 -6.57 9.67
C ILE A 32 -1.32 -6.61 11.19
N ILE A 33 -2.27 -7.13 11.97
CA ILE A 33 -2.12 -7.26 13.43
C ILE A 33 -0.90 -8.13 13.78
N GLN A 34 -0.70 -9.25 13.09
CA GLN A 34 0.45 -10.12 13.33
C GLN A 34 1.74 -9.44 12.91
N TRP A 35 1.75 -8.75 11.77
CA TRP A 35 2.90 -7.99 11.28
C TRP A 35 3.34 -6.93 12.30
N LYS A 36 2.39 -6.11 12.78
CA LYS A 36 2.63 -5.05 13.79
C LYS A 36 3.25 -5.58 15.08
N ARG A 37 2.91 -6.81 15.48
CA ARG A 37 3.46 -7.45 16.69
C ARG A 37 4.90 -7.92 16.53
N LYS A 38 5.41 -8.06 15.30
CA LYS A 38 6.77 -8.51 15.03
C LYS A 38 7.71 -7.31 14.91
N LYS A 39 8.41 -6.99 16.00
CA LYS A 39 9.43 -5.93 16.02
C LYS A 39 10.57 -6.14 15.02
N SER A 40 10.82 -7.38 14.62
CA SER A 40 11.82 -7.74 13.62
C SER A 40 11.28 -7.76 12.19
N ALA A 41 9.99 -7.48 11.99
CA ALA A 41 9.42 -7.37 10.65
C ALA A 41 10.10 -6.21 9.92
N SER A 42 10.60 -6.53 8.73
CA SER A 42 11.31 -5.59 7.87
C SER A 42 11.26 -6.17 6.45
N PRO A 43 11.12 -5.32 5.42
CA PRO A 43 11.20 -5.77 4.03
C PRO A 43 12.50 -6.50 3.65
N VAL A 44 13.59 -6.19 4.37
CA VAL A 44 14.92 -6.78 4.16
C VAL A 44 15.05 -8.17 4.78
N SER A 45 14.28 -8.47 5.82
CA SER A 45 14.30 -9.77 6.49
C SER A 45 13.45 -10.80 5.73
N LEU A 46 13.85 -12.07 5.72
CA LEU A 46 13.08 -13.12 5.06
C LEU A 46 11.72 -13.34 5.77
N LEU A 47 10.61 -13.22 5.04
CA LEU A 47 9.29 -13.56 5.54
C LEU A 47 9.11 -15.07 5.55
N LYS A 48 8.70 -15.60 6.71
CA LYS A 48 8.22 -16.97 6.90
C LYS A 48 6.76 -16.98 7.28
N VAL A 49 5.95 -17.76 6.57
CA VAL A 49 4.52 -17.90 6.85
C VAL A 49 4.19 -19.30 7.33
N VAL A 50 3.40 -19.38 8.39
CA VAL A 50 2.78 -20.63 8.85
C VAL A 50 1.28 -20.40 9.04
N PHE A 51 0.47 -21.17 8.31
CA PHE A 51 -0.97 -21.23 8.53
C PHE A 51 -1.28 -22.10 9.75
N ILE A 52 -2.10 -21.57 10.66
CA ILE A 52 -2.46 -22.25 11.91
C ILE A 52 -3.19 -23.56 11.59
N GLY A 53 -2.75 -24.66 12.24
CA GLY A 53 -3.34 -25.98 12.03
C GLY A 53 -2.80 -26.74 10.82
N GLU A 54 -1.92 -26.15 10.01
CA GLU A 54 -1.35 -26.79 8.83
C GLU A 54 0.09 -27.25 9.05
N SER A 55 0.39 -28.49 8.66
CA SER A 55 1.75 -29.04 8.65
C SER A 55 2.48 -28.63 7.38
N GLY A 56 2.69 -27.32 7.21
CA GLY A 56 3.37 -26.74 6.05
C GLY A 56 4.76 -26.21 6.41
N ILE A 57 5.78 -26.61 5.65
CA ILE A 57 7.10 -25.96 5.68
C ILE A 57 7.12 -24.92 4.57
N ASP A 58 7.42 -23.67 4.93
CA ASP A 58 7.48 -22.58 3.96
C ASP A 58 8.73 -22.70 3.06
N THR A 59 8.53 -23.30 1.89
CA THR A 59 9.47 -23.34 0.77
C THR A 59 9.34 -22.12 -0.16
N GLY A 60 8.55 -21.11 0.24
CA GLY A 60 8.18 -19.94 -0.56
C GLY A 60 6.76 -20.02 -1.13
N ALA A 61 6.16 -21.21 -1.23
CA ALA A 61 4.79 -21.38 -1.71
C ALA A 61 3.77 -20.75 -0.75
N LEU A 62 3.89 -21.04 0.55
CA LEU A 62 3.02 -20.48 1.59
C LEU A 62 3.17 -18.96 1.70
N ARG A 63 4.41 -18.46 1.59
CA ARG A 63 4.67 -17.02 1.51
C ARG A 63 3.97 -16.39 0.31
N LYS A 64 4.11 -16.98 -0.89
CA LYS A 64 3.50 -16.43 -2.11
C LYS A 64 1.97 -16.42 -2.02
N GLU A 65 1.38 -17.50 -1.50
CA GLU A 65 -0.05 -17.60 -1.25
C GLU A 65 -0.52 -16.50 -0.29
N PHE A 66 0.08 -16.41 0.90
CA PHE A 66 -0.23 -15.37 1.87
C PHE A 66 -0.11 -13.96 1.30
N LEU A 67 0.98 -13.66 0.58
CA LEU A 67 1.16 -12.34 -0.03
C LEU A 67 0.10 -12.07 -1.11
N THR A 68 -0.36 -13.09 -1.83
CA THR A 68 -1.43 -12.94 -2.81
C THR A 68 -2.74 -12.51 -2.14
N ASP A 69 -3.11 -13.20 -1.06
CA ASP A 69 -4.32 -12.87 -0.30
C ASP A 69 -4.20 -11.52 0.41
N MET A 70 -3.02 -11.20 0.96
CA MET A 70 -2.75 -9.90 1.58
C MET A 70 -2.87 -8.75 0.58
N ILE A 71 -2.28 -8.86 -0.61
CA ILE A 71 -2.33 -7.79 -1.61
C ILE A 71 -3.78 -7.57 -2.09
N SER A 72 -4.53 -8.64 -2.33
CA SER A 72 -5.95 -8.58 -2.69
C SER A 72 -6.80 -7.97 -1.56
N GLY A 73 -6.60 -8.41 -0.33
CA GLY A 73 -7.28 -7.88 0.84
C GLY A 73 -6.97 -6.40 1.08
N ILE A 74 -5.70 -6.01 0.96
CA ILE A 74 -5.24 -4.62 1.08
C ILE A 74 -5.91 -3.75 0.03
N GLU A 75 -5.95 -4.19 -1.23
CA GLU A 75 -6.62 -3.48 -2.32
C GLU A 75 -8.08 -3.16 -1.95
N ASN A 76 -8.79 -4.13 -1.36
CA ASN A 76 -10.20 -3.96 -1.00
C ASN A 76 -10.40 -3.08 0.25
N ARG A 77 -9.54 -3.22 1.26
CA ARG A 77 -9.66 -2.50 2.54
C ARG A 77 -9.14 -1.07 2.49
N PHE A 78 -7.96 -0.85 1.90
CA PHE A 78 -7.22 0.41 1.97
C PHE A 78 -7.27 1.26 0.71
N PHE A 79 -7.79 0.73 -0.40
CA PHE A 79 -7.81 1.45 -1.67
C PHE A 79 -9.21 1.56 -2.29
N GLU A 80 -9.50 2.70 -2.91
CA GLU A 80 -10.78 3.03 -3.54
C GLU A 80 -10.61 3.58 -4.96
N GLY A 81 -11.68 3.52 -5.74
CA GLY A 81 -11.67 3.87 -7.16
C GLY A 81 -11.94 2.65 -8.04
N THR A 82 -12.11 2.93 -9.34
CA THR A 82 -12.47 1.92 -10.34
C THR A 82 -11.22 1.31 -10.97
N GLY A 83 -11.16 -0.01 -11.10
CA GLY A 83 -9.96 -0.72 -11.59
C GLY A 83 -9.46 -0.32 -12.98
N SER A 84 -10.27 0.33 -13.82
CA SER A 84 -9.85 0.82 -15.14
C SER A 84 -8.88 2.01 -15.11
N GLN A 85 -8.77 2.73 -13.99
CA GLN A 85 -7.90 3.91 -13.82
C GLN A 85 -6.92 3.75 -12.65
N GLY A 86 -6.85 2.55 -12.07
CA GLY A 86 -6.21 2.32 -10.77
C GLY A 86 -7.02 2.87 -9.60
N LYS A 87 -6.48 2.68 -8.41
CA LYS A 87 -7.09 3.01 -7.12
C LYS A 87 -6.19 3.93 -6.31
N ASN A 88 -6.82 4.78 -5.52
CA ASN A 88 -6.19 5.67 -4.57
C ASN A 88 -6.27 5.08 -3.15
N PRO A 89 -5.33 5.43 -2.25
CA PRO A 89 -5.50 5.18 -0.83
C PRO A 89 -6.78 5.82 -0.31
N LYS A 90 -7.58 5.07 0.45
CA LYS A 90 -8.73 5.58 1.19
C LYS A 90 -8.23 6.51 2.29
N TYR A 91 -8.85 7.67 2.44
CA TYR A 91 -8.55 8.53 3.57
C TYR A 91 -9.07 7.92 4.88
N SER A 92 -8.19 7.74 5.86
CA SER A 92 -8.53 7.20 7.17
C SER A 92 -7.52 7.67 8.23
N LEU A 93 -7.96 8.55 9.13
CA LEU A 93 -7.13 9.02 10.25
C LEU A 93 -6.79 7.87 11.20
N THR A 94 -7.74 6.96 11.43
CA THR A 94 -7.51 5.79 12.29
C THR A 94 -6.40 4.90 11.73
N ASP A 95 -6.44 4.61 10.42
CA ASP A 95 -5.41 3.76 9.80
C ASP A 95 -4.04 4.47 9.74
N LEU A 96 -4.03 5.80 9.70
CA LEU A 96 -2.80 6.60 9.80
C LEU A 96 -2.22 6.55 11.21
N ASP A 97 -3.01 6.86 12.22
CA ASP A 97 -2.61 6.85 13.64
C ASP A 97 -2.16 5.45 14.10
N GLU A 98 -2.74 4.40 13.53
CA GLU A 98 -2.35 3.02 13.81
C GLU A 98 -1.14 2.52 12.99
N GLU A 99 -0.51 3.38 12.17
CA GLU A 99 0.60 3.03 11.27
C GLU A 99 0.24 1.94 10.23
N ASN A 100 -1.05 1.73 9.93
CA ASN A 100 -1.47 0.66 9.01
C ASN A 100 -0.97 0.92 7.58
N PHE A 101 -0.93 2.17 7.12
CA PHE A 101 -0.38 2.51 5.80
C PHE A 101 1.13 2.25 5.68
N ARG A 102 1.88 2.45 6.77
CA ARG A 102 3.30 2.08 6.82
C ARG A 102 3.46 0.56 6.66
N ILE A 103 2.68 -0.22 7.40
CA ILE A 103 2.70 -1.70 7.31
C ILE A 103 2.30 -2.17 5.91
N VAL A 104 1.28 -1.55 5.30
CA VAL A 104 0.89 -1.83 3.90
C VAL A 104 2.06 -1.59 2.94
N GLY A 105 2.81 -0.49 3.12
CA GLY A 105 4.02 -0.22 2.35
C GLY A 105 5.11 -1.28 2.54
N GLU A 106 5.33 -1.74 3.77
CA GLU A 106 6.26 -2.84 4.06
C GLU A 106 5.82 -4.14 3.38
N ILE A 107 4.53 -4.46 3.40
CA ILE A 107 3.96 -5.64 2.72
C ILE A 107 4.16 -5.55 1.21
N PHE A 108 3.97 -4.36 0.60
CA PHE A 108 4.24 -4.16 -0.83
C PHE A 108 5.71 -4.43 -1.15
N ALA A 109 6.63 -3.91 -0.35
CA ALA A 109 8.06 -4.11 -0.52
C ALA A 109 8.44 -5.60 -0.39
N VAL A 110 7.93 -6.30 0.63
CA VAL A 110 8.12 -7.76 0.78
C VAL A 110 7.53 -8.52 -0.40
N SER A 111 6.35 -8.13 -0.88
CA SER A 111 5.71 -8.78 -2.02
C SER A 111 6.59 -8.71 -3.27
N LEU A 112 7.07 -7.51 -3.59
CA LEU A 112 7.95 -7.27 -4.73
C LEU A 112 9.29 -8.02 -4.60
N ALA A 113 9.93 -7.98 -3.43
CA ALA A 113 11.26 -8.55 -3.22
C ALA A 113 11.26 -10.08 -3.03
N GLN A 114 10.18 -10.66 -2.48
CA GLN A 114 10.15 -12.04 -2.01
C GLN A 114 9.19 -12.96 -2.78
N GLY A 115 8.70 -12.51 -3.94
CA GLY A 115 8.00 -13.32 -4.93
C GLY A 115 6.47 -13.34 -4.82
N GLY A 116 5.89 -12.38 -4.11
CA GLY A 116 4.44 -12.11 -4.13
C GLY A 116 4.04 -11.22 -5.32
N PRO A 117 2.73 -10.93 -5.49
CA PRO A 117 2.26 -10.07 -6.57
C PRO A 117 2.56 -8.59 -6.30
N PRO A 118 2.85 -7.79 -7.35
CA PRO A 118 2.95 -6.34 -7.21
C PRO A 118 1.58 -5.73 -6.86
N PRO A 119 1.53 -4.55 -6.19
CA PRO A 119 0.29 -3.81 -5.99
C PRO A 119 -0.17 -3.16 -7.32
N ALA A 120 -0.58 -3.98 -8.29
CA ALA A 120 -0.90 -3.59 -9.67
C ALA A 120 -2.23 -2.82 -9.83
N PHE A 121 -2.78 -2.34 -8.72
CA PHE A 121 -4.01 -1.56 -8.65
C PHE A 121 -3.74 -0.08 -8.36
N LEU A 122 -2.50 0.33 -8.07
CA LEU A 122 -2.21 1.73 -7.74
C LEU A 122 -2.40 2.63 -8.96
N ARG A 123 -2.92 3.84 -8.72
CA ARG A 123 -2.96 4.88 -9.74
C ARG A 123 -1.56 5.42 -10.03
N GLU A 124 -1.34 5.94 -11.23
CA GLU A 124 -0.03 6.43 -11.69
C GLU A 124 0.61 7.44 -10.72
N TRP A 125 -0.18 8.40 -10.22
CA TRP A 125 0.35 9.39 -9.28
C TRP A 125 0.83 8.77 -7.95
N CYS A 126 0.23 7.66 -7.51
CA CYS A 126 0.67 6.92 -6.33
C CYS A 126 2.04 6.28 -6.59
N TYR A 127 2.24 5.67 -7.76
CA TYR A 127 3.55 5.13 -8.14
C TYR A 127 4.61 6.22 -8.20
N ASN A 128 4.30 7.34 -8.84
CA ASN A 128 5.22 8.48 -8.93
C ASN A 128 5.61 9.00 -7.56
N PHE A 129 4.65 9.11 -6.63
CA PHE A 129 4.92 9.49 -5.25
C PHE A 129 5.82 8.48 -4.53
N LEU A 130 5.53 7.18 -4.63
CA LEU A 130 6.37 6.14 -4.00
C LEU A 130 7.80 6.12 -4.53
N CYS A 131 8.00 6.46 -5.81
CA CYS A 131 9.33 6.51 -6.43
C CYS A 131 10.09 7.81 -6.14
N ALA A 132 9.41 8.96 -6.15
CA ALA A 132 10.04 10.28 -6.07
C ALA A 132 9.99 10.90 -4.66
N GLY A 133 9.10 10.42 -3.79
CA GLY A 133 8.79 11.04 -2.49
C GLY A 133 8.00 12.35 -2.60
N GLU A 134 7.62 12.75 -3.82
CA GLU A 134 6.87 13.98 -4.08
C GLU A 134 5.79 13.76 -5.12
N VAL A 135 4.70 14.53 -5.01
CA VAL A 135 3.63 14.50 -6.00
C VAL A 135 3.80 15.65 -6.97
N ASN A 136 3.85 15.32 -8.25
CA ASN A 136 3.77 16.32 -9.31
C ASN A 136 2.32 16.78 -9.51
N PHE A 137 1.94 17.87 -8.84
CA PHE A 137 0.60 18.44 -8.93
C PHE A 137 0.20 18.90 -10.34
N SER A 138 1.14 19.14 -11.26
CA SER A 138 0.80 19.51 -12.64
C SER A 138 0.19 18.35 -13.43
N CYS A 139 0.38 17.11 -12.97
CA CYS A 139 -0.14 15.91 -13.60
C CYS A 139 -1.46 15.43 -12.97
N LEU A 140 -2.03 16.20 -12.04
CA LEU A 140 -3.24 15.85 -11.31
C LEU A 140 -4.43 16.71 -11.75
N SER A 141 -5.60 16.09 -11.67
CA SER A 141 -6.90 16.62 -12.07
C SER A 141 -7.96 16.33 -11.00
N LYS A 142 -9.17 16.88 -11.15
CA LYS A 142 -10.27 16.58 -10.22
C LYS A 142 -10.69 15.11 -10.28
N GLU A 143 -10.48 14.47 -11.43
CA GLU A 143 -10.72 13.06 -11.68
C GLU A 143 -9.75 12.16 -10.90
N ASP A 144 -8.68 12.72 -10.34
CA ASP A 144 -7.75 12.04 -9.44
C ASP A 144 -8.23 12.02 -7.98
N VAL A 145 -9.36 12.66 -7.65
CA VAL A 145 -9.97 12.64 -6.31
C VAL A 145 -11.12 11.64 -6.27
N MET A 146 -10.92 10.54 -5.54
CA MET A 146 -11.90 9.44 -5.44
C MET A 146 -12.91 9.61 -4.29
N ASP A 147 -12.51 10.29 -3.21
CA ASP A 147 -13.43 10.61 -2.13
C ASP A 147 -14.53 11.55 -2.63
N LEU A 148 -15.79 11.10 -2.53
CA LEU A 148 -16.95 11.81 -3.06
C LEU A 148 -17.16 13.15 -2.35
N GLU A 149 -16.96 13.20 -1.04
CA GLU A 149 -17.14 14.43 -0.28
C GLU A 149 -16.11 15.48 -0.69
N SER A 150 -14.83 15.10 -0.75
CA SER A 150 -13.74 15.94 -1.24
C SER A 150 -13.98 16.37 -2.69
N SER A 151 -14.40 15.46 -3.56
CA SER A 151 -14.70 15.79 -4.97
C SER A 151 -15.84 16.82 -5.09
N LEU A 152 -16.90 16.67 -4.30
CA LEU A 152 -18.01 17.64 -4.26
C LEU A 152 -17.58 18.99 -3.69
N LEU A 153 -16.77 18.99 -2.63
CA LEU A 153 -16.22 20.22 -2.04
C LEU A 153 -15.30 20.94 -3.04
N ILE A 154 -14.45 20.21 -3.75
CA ILE A 154 -13.61 20.72 -4.84
C ILE A 154 -14.49 21.35 -5.91
N CYS A 155 -15.52 20.64 -6.38
CA CYS A 155 -16.42 21.17 -7.40
C CYS A 155 -17.10 22.47 -6.97
N ARG A 156 -17.58 22.55 -5.72
CA ARG A 156 -18.16 23.78 -5.16
C ARG A 156 -17.15 24.92 -5.11
N VAL A 157 -15.95 24.66 -4.61
CA VAL A 157 -14.89 25.67 -4.51
C VAL A 157 -14.43 26.13 -5.90
N SER A 158 -14.25 25.21 -6.86
CA SER A 158 -13.89 25.51 -8.25
C SER A 158 -14.92 26.34 -8.99
N ASN A 159 -16.21 26.19 -8.67
CA ASN A 159 -17.24 27.07 -9.21
C ASN A 159 -17.16 28.52 -8.68
N HIS A 160 -16.34 28.78 -7.66
CA HIS A 160 -16.25 30.08 -6.97
C HIS A 160 -14.87 30.77 -7.01
N LEU A 161 -13.76 30.15 -7.48
CA LEU A 161 -12.46 30.82 -7.66
C LEU A 161 -11.79 30.46 -9.00
N ASN A 162 -10.94 31.36 -9.53
CA ASN A 162 -10.20 31.17 -10.77
C ASN A 162 -9.18 30.01 -10.70
N SER A 163 -9.51 28.96 -11.46
CA SER A 163 -8.82 27.72 -11.91
C SER A 163 -7.36 27.37 -11.56
N MET A 164 -6.41 28.28 -11.32
CA MET A 164 -4.98 27.91 -11.17
C MET A 164 -4.49 27.77 -9.72
N CYS A 165 -5.05 28.52 -8.76
CA CYS A 165 -4.59 28.47 -7.37
C CYS A 165 -5.18 27.31 -6.53
N GLN A 166 -6.23 26.64 -7.02
CA GLN A 166 -7.06 25.75 -6.19
C GLN A 166 -6.57 24.30 -6.12
N VAL A 167 -6.08 23.73 -7.23
CA VAL A 167 -5.59 22.34 -7.26
C VAL A 167 -4.38 22.19 -6.32
N TYR A 168 -3.53 23.22 -6.28
CA TYR A 168 -2.31 23.25 -5.48
C TYR A 168 -2.55 23.27 -3.96
N ILE A 169 -3.58 23.99 -3.47
CA ILE A 169 -3.88 24.06 -2.03
C ILE A 169 -4.54 22.77 -1.55
N ILE A 170 -5.43 22.19 -2.37
CA ILE A 170 -6.27 21.05 -1.98
C ILE A 170 -5.47 19.76 -1.96
N PHE A 171 -4.65 19.49 -2.98
CA PHE A 171 -3.78 18.33 -2.96
C PHE A 171 -2.67 18.42 -1.89
N LYS A 172 -2.20 19.64 -1.57
CA LYS A 172 -1.27 19.86 -0.46
C LYS A 172 -1.92 19.58 0.90
N MET A 173 -3.22 19.81 1.08
CA MET A 173 -3.95 19.37 2.27
C MET A 173 -4.12 17.84 2.33
N ILE A 174 -4.48 17.20 1.22
CA ILE A 174 -4.67 15.73 1.17
C ILE A 174 -3.34 15.00 1.42
N ILE A 175 -2.22 15.48 0.85
CA ILE A 175 -0.91 14.86 1.01
C ILE A 175 -0.26 15.17 2.36
N ASN A 176 -0.33 16.42 2.85
CA ASN A 176 0.20 16.74 4.18
C ASN A 176 -0.51 15.96 5.30
N HIS A 177 -1.76 15.55 5.08
CA HIS A 177 -2.52 14.81 6.07
C HIS A 177 -2.44 13.28 5.92
N LEU A 178 -2.01 12.75 4.76
CA LEU A 178 -1.90 11.31 4.50
C LEU A 178 -0.47 10.76 4.53
N PHE A 179 0.56 11.59 4.30
CA PHE A 179 1.91 11.09 4.02
C PHE A 179 3.06 11.80 4.75
N HIS A 180 2.77 12.73 5.67
CA HIS A 180 3.78 13.25 6.59
C HIS A 180 3.83 12.38 7.87
N CYS A 181 4.57 11.28 7.78
CA CYS A 181 5.30 10.68 8.92
C CYS A 181 6.80 10.84 8.66
#